data_AF-A0A2D6NHL3-F1
#
_entry.id   AF-A0A2D6NHL3-F1
#
_cell.length_a   1.000
_cell.length_b   1.000
_cell.length_c   1.000
_cell.angle_alpha   90.00
_cell.angle_beta   90.00
_cell.angle_gamma   90.00
#
_symmetry.space_group_name_H-M   'P 1'
#
loop_
_entity.id
_entity.type
_entity.pdbx_description
1 polymer ?
#
loop_
_entity_poly.entity_id
_entity_poly.type
_entity_poly.pdbx_seq_one_letter_code
_entity_poly.pdbx_strand_id
1 'polypeptide(L)'
;MGSYTTRVLENGLRYLVVDGVVFAPELQRKGLFSKITNAALTGSEGFVCLRTQNPRMFRALENLCSITVGARENLRGIFEKVREDLVDYFGCETDPLGVIKGYYGGLFYGERPEHKEIDPLFSELGVDLDKGDALLAIGDIRVFNGIVA
;
A
#
# COMPACT_ATOMS: atom_id res chain seq x y z
N MET A 1 2.53 7.54 15.16
CA MET A 1 3.84 7.74 14.51
C MET A 1 3.72 7.24 13.08
N GLY A 2 4.21 7.98 12.10
CA GLY A 2 4.25 7.55 10.70
C GLY A 2 5.70 7.47 10.27
N SER A 3 6.12 6.35 9.69
CA SER A 3 7.42 6.20 9.04
C SER A 3 7.22 6.00 7.55
N TYR A 4 8.04 6.67 6.75
CA TYR A 4 8.12 6.44 5.32
C TYR A 4 9.57 6.46 4.87
N THR A 5 9.85 5.69 3.83
CA THR A 5 11.19 5.51 3.26
C THR A 5 11.11 5.63 1.75
N THR A 6 11.98 6.44 1.14
CA THR A 6 12.12 6.47 -0.32
C THR A 6 13.07 5.36 -0.76
N ARG A 7 12.66 4.55 -1.75
CA ARG A 7 13.48 3.55 -2.41
C ARG A 7 13.69 3.89 -3.89
N VAL A 8 14.75 3.34 -4.46
CA VAL A 8 15.13 3.54 -5.86
C VAL A 8 15.42 2.17 -6.46
N LEU A 9 14.69 1.78 -7.51
CA LEU A 9 15.00 0.59 -8.29
C LEU A 9 16.29 0.78 -9.10
N GLU A 10 16.90 -0.31 -9.54
CA GLU A 10 18.12 -0.30 -10.37
C GLU A 10 17.97 0.55 -11.65
N ASN A 11 16.76 0.67 -12.20
CA ASN A 11 16.48 1.49 -13.37
C ASN A 11 16.29 2.99 -13.06
N GLY A 12 16.57 3.42 -11.82
CA GLY A 12 16.46 4.81 -11.36
C GLY A 12 15.05 5.23 -10.95
N LEU A 13 14.06 4.34 -11.04
CA LEU A 13 12.70 4.66 -10.61
C LEU A 13 12.62 4.82 -9.09
N ARG A 14 12.09 5.96 -8.64
CA ARG A 14 11.90 6.28 -7.23
C ARG A 14 10.46 6.01 -6.79
N TYR A 15 10.31 5.48 -5.60
CA TYR A 15 9.00 5.25 -4.99
C TYR A 15 9.04 5.39 -3.47
N LEU A 16 7.90 5.76 -2.88
CA LEU A 16 7.77 5.98 -1.45
C LEU A 16 7.11 4.76 -0.80
N VAL A 17 7.77 4.18 0.21
CA VAL A 17 7.24 3.10 1.03
C VAL A 17 6.71 3.67 2.32
N VAL A 18 5.44 3.39 2.63
CA VAL A 18 4.83 3.69 3.91
C VAL A 18 5.03 2.49 4.84
N ASP A 19 6.10 2.52 5.63
CA ASP A 19 6.53 1.40 6.49
C ASP A 19 5.51 1.06 7.59
N GLY A 20 4.82 2.09 8.08
CA GLY A 20 3.81 1.95 9.09
C GLY A 20 3.24 3.29 9.51
N VAL A 21 1.92 3.34 9.66
CA VAL A 21 1.23 4.52 10.13
C VAL A 21 0.25 4.13 11.22
N VAL A 22 0.51 4.66 12.41
CA VAL A 22 -0.41 4.57 13.54
C VAL A 22 -0.95 5.96 13.83
N PHE A 23 -2.26 6.12 13.63
CA PHE A 23 -2.99 7.32 13.99
C PHE A 23 -3.75 7.06 15.28
N ALA A 24 -3.58 7.94 16.26
CA ALA A 24 -4.48 7.97 17.40
C ALA A 24 -5.93 8.19 16.91
N PRO A 25 -6.95 7.62 17.56
CA PRO A 25 -8.35 7.74 17.11
C PRO A 25 -8.79 9.19 16.82
N GLU A 26 -8.41 10.13 17.68
CA GLU A 26 -8.69 11.57 17.58
C GLU A 26 -7.96 12.27 16.41
N LEU A 27 -7.02 11.58 15.77
CA LEU A 27 -6.26 12.03 14.62
C LEU A 27 -6.78 11.45 13.30
N GLN A 28 -7.67 10.46 13.35
CA GLN A 28 -8.30 9.88 12.16
C GLN A 28 -9.19 10.93 11.46
N ARG A 29 -9.38 10.78 10.14
CA ARG A 29 -10.15 11.70 9.27
C ARG A 29 -9.62 13.14 9.16
N LYS A 30 -8.47 13.47 9.74
CA LYS A 30 -7.82 14.79 9.61
C LYS A 30 -6.91 14.92 8.38
N GLY A 31 -7.07 14.04 7.38
CA GLY A 31 -6.24 14.03 6.17
C GLY A 31 -4.76 13.71 6.41
N LEU A 32 -4.42 13.06 7.54
CA LEU A 32 -3.03 12.82 7.90
C LEU A 32 -2.31 11.86 6.96
N PHE A 33 -3.00 10.84 6.44
CA PHE A 33 -2.43 9.95 5.44
C PHE A 33 -1.99 10.73 4.20
N SER A 34 -2.89 11.57 3.65
CA SER A 34 -2.58 12.47 2.55
C SER A 34 -1.40 13.41 2.87
N LYS A 35 -1.32 13.95 4.09
CA LYS A 35 -0.18 14.79 4.49
C LYS A 35 1.14 14.03 4.52
N ILE A 36 1.15 12.78 4.97
CA ILE A 36 2.35 11.92 4.98
C ILE A 36 2.75 11.60 3.54
N THR A 37 1.77 11.27 2.69
CA THR A 37 2.03 10.89 1.30
C THR A 37 2.21 12.08 0.36
N ASN A 38 1.94 13.31 0.81
CA ASN A 38 2.21 14.53 0.03
C ASN A 38 3.69 14.66 -0.33
N ALA A 39 4.60 14.10 0.47
CA ALA A 39 6.02 14.03 0.10
C ALA A 39 6.23 13.33 -1.25
N ALA A 40 5.45 12.29 -1.55
CA ALA A 40 5.47 11.60 -2.83
C ALA A 40 4.88 12.47 -3.96
N LEU A 41 3.82 13.24 -3.67
CA LEU A 41 3.22 14.16 -4.65
C LEU A 41 4.14 15.34 -4.99
N THR A 42 4.91 15.84 -4.02
CA THR A 42 5.86 16.95 -4.20
C THR A 42 7.26 16.51 -4.65
N GLY A 43 7.53 15.20 -4.58
CA GLY A 43 8.82 14.62 -4.85
C GLY A 43 8.98 14.18 -6.31
N SER A 44 10.00 13.35 -6.55
CA SER A 44 10.26 12.73 -7.86
C SER A 44 9.78 11.28 -7.93
N GLU A 45 9.10 10.83 -6.87
CA GLU A 45 8.57 9.49 -6.72
C GLU A 45 7.39 9.27 -7.67
N GLY A 46 7.41 8.15 -8.40
CA GLY A 46 6.32 7.77 -9.30
C GLY A 46 5.22 6.95 -8.62
N PHE A 47 5.53 6.37 -7.46
CA PHE A 47 4.65 5.39 -6.79
C PHE A 47 4.65 5.56 -5.28
N VAL A 48 3.53 5.16 -4.66
CA VAL A 48 3.37 5.03 -3.21
C VAL A 48 3.01 3.58 -2.90
N CYS A 49 3.80 2.94 -2.05
CA CYS A 49 3.67 1.54 -1.69
C CYS A 49 3.34 1.42 -0.21
N LEU A 50 2.47 0.47 0.16
CA LEU A 50 2.18 0.16 1.54
C LEU A 50 1.89 -1.32 1.73
N ARG A 51 2.21 -1.81 2.92
CA ARG A 51 1.73 -3.10 3.41
C ARG A 51 0.59 -2.85 4.39
N THR A 52 -0.55 -3.52 4.23
CA THR A 52 -1.71 -3.31 5.12
C THR A 52 -2.57 -4.55 5.30
N GLN A 53 -3.03 -4.76 6.54
CA GLN A 53 -4.18 -5.64 6.86
C GLN A 53 -5.49 -4.84 7.01
N ASN A 54 -5.45 -3.52 6.76
CA ASN A 54 -6.56 -2.61 7.03
C ASN A 54 -7.18 -2.10 5.72
N PRO A 55 -8.42 -2.52 5.39
CA PRO A 55 -9.16 -2.06 4.21
C PRO A 55 -9.30 -0.53 4.13
N ARG A 56 -9.39 0.16 5.27
CA ARG A 56 -9.47 1.64 5.30
C ARG A 56 -8.17 2.31 4.83
N MET A 57 -7.02 1.70 5.14
CA MET A 57 -5.72 2.19 4.68
C MET A 57 -5.54 1.94 3.19
N PHE A 58 -6.00 0.79 2.70
CA PHE A 58 -6.05 0.52 1.26
C PHE A 58 -6.92 1.55 0.53
N ARG A 59 -8.11 1.86 1.05
CA ARG A 59 -8.95 2.92 0.48
C ARG A 59 -8.28 4.29 0.49
N ALA A 60 -7.54 4.62 1.55
CA ALA A 60 -6.80 5.88 1.62
C ALA A 60 -5.75 5.99 0.51
N LEU A 61 -5.12 4.87 0.14
CA LEU A 61 -4.21 4.79 -1.01
C LEU A 61 -4.95 4.94 -2.34
N GLU A 62 -6.10 4.27 -2.53
CA GLU A 62 -6.91 4.42 -3.75
C GLU A 62 -7.36 5.86 -3.98
N ASN A 63 -7.72 6.59 -2.92
CA ASN A 63 -8.11 8.00 -3.06
C ASN A 63 -6.92 8.90 -3.45
N LEU A 64 -5.68 8.46 -3.19
CA LEU A 64 -4.46 9.19 -3.51
C LEU A 64 -3.95 8.89 -4.93
N CYS A 65 -4.13 7.65 -5.38
CA CYS A 65 -3.51 7.13 -6.60
C CYS A 65 -4.55 6.99 -7.70
N SER A 66 -4.20 7.34 -8.93
CA SER A 66 -5.08 7.12 -10.09
C SER A 66 -5.26 5.65 -10.43
N ILE A 67 -4.24 4.84 -10.12
CA ILE A 67 -4.17 3.40 -10.34
C ILE A 67 -3.57 2.79 -9.08
N THR A 68 -4.28 1.89 -8.42
CA THR A 68 -3.73 1.01 -7.39
C THR A 68 -3.56 -0.38 -7.98
N VAL A 69 -2.31 -0.76 -8.23
CA VAL A 69 -2.01 -2.11 -8.69
C VAL A 69 -1.95 -3.03 -7.46
N GLY A 70 -2.89 -3.97 -7.49
CA GLY A 70 -3.30 -4.82 -6.39
C GLY A 70 -4.79 -5.22 -6.49
N ALA A 71 -5.61 -4.47 -7.26
CA ALA A 71 -7.05 -4.70 -7.26
C ALA A 71 -7.65 -5.32 -8.54
N ARG A 72 -7.21 -4.98 -9.76
CA ARG A 72 -7.95 -5.37 -10.99
C ARG A 72 -7.14 -5.65 -12.26
N GLU A 73 -5.85 -5.37 -12.27
CA GLU A 73 -5.02 -5.56 -13.46
C GLU A 73 -3.84 -6.47 -13.15
N ASN A 74 -3.54 -7.36 -14.09
CA ASN A 74 -2.39 -8.24 -14.05
C ASN A 74 -1.15 -7.34 -13.92
N LEU A 75 -0.38 -7.48 -12.84
CA LEU A 75 0.84 -6.70 -12.67
C LEU A 75 1.75 -7.05 -13.83
N ARG A 76 2.09 -6.07 -14.67
CA ARG A 76 3.01 -6.28 -15.77
C ARG A 76 4.11 -5.24 -15.68
N GLY A 77 5.35 -5.69 -15.82
CA GLY A 77 6.50 -4.83 -15.98
C GLY A 77 6.91 -4.16 -14.66
N ILE A 78 6.69 -2.87 -14.53
CA ILE A 78 7.32 -2.09 -13.44
C ILE A 78 6.78 -2.43 -12.06
N PHE A 79 5.49 -2.77 -11.94
CA PHE A 79 4.90 -3.11 -10.66
C PHE A 79 5.36 -4.45 -10.10
N GLU A 80 5.70 -5.41 -10.97
CA GLU A 80 6.31 -6.69 -10.57
C GLU A 80 7.68 -6.42 -9.94
N LYS A 81 8.50 -5.58 -10.59
CA LYS A 81 9.82 -5.18 -10.05
C LYS A 81 9.73 -4.43 -8.72
N VAL A 82 8.77 -3.50 -8.60
CA VAL A 82 8.52 -2.80 -7.33
C VAL A 82 8.11 -3.79 -6.24
N ARG A 83 7.26 -4.78 -6.56
CA ARG A 83 6.89 -5.83 -5.61
C ARG A 83 8.10 -6.67 -5.19
N GLU A 84 8.91 -7.13 -6.13
CA GLU A 84 10.10 -7.93 -5.84
C GLU A 84 11.05 -7.18 -4.88
N ASP A 85 11.31 -5.89 -5.14
CA ASP A 85 12.15 -5.07 -4.25
C ASP A 85 11.49 -4.83 -2.87
N LEU A 86 10.17 -4.72 -2.81
CA LEU A 86 9.43 -4.62 -1.53
C LEU A 86 9.44 -5.92 -0.74
N VAL A 87 9.34 -7.06 -1.42
CA VAL A 87 9.42 -8.41 -0.84
C VAL A 87 10.79 -8.62 -0.20
N ASP A 88 11.86 -8.26 -0.90
CA ASP A 88 13.23 -8.26 -0.37
C ASP A 88 13.38 -7.29 0.80
N TYR A 89 12.91 -6.05 0.64
CA TYR A 89 12.98 -5.02 1.69
C TYR A 89 12.28 -5.44 2.99
N PHE A 90 11.10 -6.05 2.89
CA PHE A 90 10.35 -6.52 4.05
C PHE A 90 10.80 -7.91 4.54
N GLY A 91 11.68 -8.59 3.80
CA GLY A 91 12.12 -9.95 4.12
C GLY A 91 10.95 -10.93 4.22
N CYS A 92 9.97 -10.82 3.31
CA CYS A 92 8.75 -11.63 3.32
C CYS A 92 8.55 -12.38 1.99
N GLU A 93 7.51 -13.21 1.89
CA GLU A 93 7.06 -13.81 0.64
C GLU A 93 5.64 -13.33 0.31
N THR A 94 5.34 -13.16 -0.98
CA THR A 94 4.00 -12.80 -1.46
C THR A 94 3.50 -13.80 -2.49
N ASP A 95 2.19 -14.03 -2.51
CA ASP A 95 1.56 -14.70 -3.65
C ASP A 95 1.51 -13.80 -4.92
N PRO A 96 1.07 -14.31 -6.08
CA PRO A 96 0.97 -13.51 -7.31
C PRO A 96 0.04 -12.29 -7.21
N LEU A 97 -0.86 -12.25 -6.24
CA LEU A 97 -1.77 -11.13 -6.00
C LEU A 97 -1.17 -10.09 -5.04
N GLY A 98 -0.01 -10.38 -4.44
CA GLY A 98 0.65 -9.50 -3.48
C GLY A 98 0.20 -9.71 -2.04
N VAL A 99 -0.44 -10.84 -1.73
CA VAL A 99 -0.84 -11.19 -0.36
C VAL A 99 0.33 -11.85 0.36
N ILE A 100 0.62 -11.36 1.56
CA ILE A 100 1.60 -11.87 2.50
C ILE A 100 0.84 -12.61 3.61
N LYS A 101 1.10 -13.90 3.77
CA LYS A 101 0.40 -14.72 4.76
C LYS A 101 0.96 -14.52 6.17
N GLY A 102 0.07 -14.34 7.15
CA GLY A 102 0.42 -14.30 8.58
C GLY A 102 1.38 -13.18 9.01
N TYR A 103 1.58 -12.14 8.19
CA TYR A 103 2.61 -11.13 8.42
C TYR A 103 2.50 -10.45 9.80
N TYR A 104 1.28 -10.09 10.20
CA TYR A 104 1.05 -9.38 11.46
C TYR A 104 0.71 -10.29 12.64
N GLY A 105 0.59 -11.61 12.44
CA GLY A 105 0.25 -12.58 13.48
C GLY A 105 -1.14 -12.43 14.11
N GLY A 106 -1.98 -11.52 13.60
CA GLY A 106 -3.36 -11.29 14.03
C GLY A 106 -3.87 -9.88 13.71
N LEU A 107 -5.01 -9.53 14.32
CA LEU A 107 -5.60 -8.19 14.18
C LEU A 107 -4.81 -7.16 14.99
N PHE A 108 -4.23 -6.17 14.29
CA PHE A 108 -3.41 -5.14 14.93
C PHE A 108 -4.13 -4.36 16.04
N TYR A 109 -5.44 -4.13 15.86
CA TYR A 109 -6.29 -3.41 16.82
C TYR A 109 -7.24 -4.33 17.60
N GLY A 110 -7.11 -5.66 17.48
CA GLY A 110 -8.03 -6.62 18.09
C GLY A 110 -9.43 -6.69 17.46
N GLU A 111 -9.83 -5.67 16.70
CA GLU A 111 -11.08 -5.61 15.95
C GLU A 111 -10.81 -5.68 14.44
N ARG A 112 -11.75 -6.27 13.68
CA ARG A 112 -11.68 -6.31 12.22
C ARG A 112 -11.92 -4.91 11.66
N PRO A 113 -10.97 -4.32 10.92
CA PRO A 113 -11.20 -3.06 10.24
C PRO A 113 -12.08 -3.28 9.00
N GLU A 114 -13.15 -2.50 8.87
CA GLU A 114 -14.11 -2.60 7.76
C GLU A 114 -14.21 -1.32 6.92
N HIS A 115 -14.39 -1.51 5.61
CA HIS A 115 -14.78 -0.54 4.60
C HIS A 115 -15.63 -1.19 3.49
N LYS A 116 -16.88 -0.73 3.33
CA LYS A 116 -17.94 -1.33 2.48
C LYS A 116 -17.51 -1.77 1.08
N GLU A 117 -16.71 -0.98 0.37
CA GLU A 117 -16.28 -1.28 -1.00
C GLU A 117 -15.02 -2.16 -1.09
N ILE A 118 -14.23 -2.24 -0.02
CA ILE A 118 -12.88 -2.83 -0.02
C ILE A 118 -12.82 -4.16 0.72
N ASP A 119 -13.66 -4.35 1.73
CA ASP A 119 -13.72 -5.63 2.45
C ASP A 119 -14.01 -6.82 1.50
N PRO A 120 -14.92 -6.70 0.51
CA PRO A 120 -15.11 -7.77 -0.47
C PRO A 120 -13.84 -8.08 -1.27
N LEU A 121 -13.10 -7.04 -1.68
CA LEU A 121 -11.84 -7.21 -2.40
C LEU A 121 -10.81 -7.99 -1.56
N PHE A 122 -10.67 -7.67 -0.27
CA PHE A 122 -9.74 -8.38 0.59
C PHE A 122 -10.10 -9.88 0.69
N SER A 123 -11.39 -10.20 0.78
CA SER A 123 -11.85 -11.59 0.75
C SER A 123 -11.60 -12.25 -0.60
N GLU A 124 -11.83 -11.55 -1.73
CA GLU A 124 -11.59 -12.06 -3.08
C GLU A 124 -10.11 -12.36 -3.34
N LEU A 125 -9.22 -11.51 -2.83
CA LEU A 125 -7.77 -11.72 -2.84
C LEU A 125 -7.32 -12.82 -1.85
N GLY A 126 -8.22 -13.34 -1.02
CA GLY A 126 -7.92 -14.39 -0.04
C GLY A 126 -7.13 -13.87 1.17
N VAL A 127 -7.21 -12.59 1.50
CA VAL A 127 -6.59 -12.00 2.69
C VAL A 127 -7.38 -12.40 3.94
N ASP A 128 -6.78 -13.22 4.81
CA ASP A 128 -7.35 -13.61 6.09
C ASP A 128 -6.89 -12.66 7.21
N LEU A 129 -7.73 -11.67 7.53
CA LEU A 129 -7.42 -10.65 8.53
C LEU A 129 -7.17 -11.22 9.93
N ASP A 130 -7.83 -12.32 10.30
CA ASP A 130 -7.71 -12.91 11.64
C ASP A 130 -6.38 -13.63 11.80
N LYS A 131 -5.84 -14.19 10.71
CA LYS A 131 -4.50 -14.76 10.69
C LYS A 131 -3.40 -13.70 10.59
N GLY A 132 -3.77 -12.44 10.38
CA GLY A 132 -2.83 -11.34 10.19
C GLY A 132 -2.23 -11.32 8.78
N ASP A 133 -2.93 -11.84 7.79
CA ASP A 133 -2.54 -11.66 6.39
C ASP A 133 -2.51 -10.16 6.04
N ALA A 134 -1.59 -9.79 5.16
CA ALA A 134 -1.40 -8.43 4.72
C ALA A 134 -1.40 -8.36 3.19
N LEU A 135 -1.88 -7.24 2.65
CA LEU A 135 -1.78 -6.91 1.24
C LEU A 135 -0.60 -5.95 1.03
N LEU A 136 0.25 -6.28 0.06
CA LEU A 136 1.23 -5.35 -0.50
C LEU A 136 0.58 -4.55 -1.63
N ALA A 137 0.20 -3.31 -1.35
CA ALA A 137 -0.49 -2.43 -2.29
C ALA A 137 0.49 -1.40 -2.88
N ILE A 138 0.44 -1.23 -4.20
CA ILE A 138 1.29 -0.29 -4.95
C ILE A 138 0.40 0.66 -5.73
N GLY A 139 0.48 1.95 -5.44
CA GLY A 139 -0.26 3.00 -6.11
C GLY A 139 0.60 3.85 -7.03
N ASP A 140 0.15 4.09 -8.26
CA ASP A 140 0.76 5.05 -9.19
C ASP A 140 0.21 6.46 -8.92
N ILE A 141 1.12 7.40 -8.69
CA ILE A 141 0.79 8.80 -8.42
C ILE A 141 1.12 9.73 -9.60
N ARG A 142 1.68 9.19 -10.70
CA ARG A 142 2.13 10.00 -11.86
C ARG A 142 0.98 10.65 -12.63
N VAL A 143 -0.21 10.05 -12.62
CA VAL A 143 -1.40 10.65 -13.28
C VAL A 143 -1.83 11.94 -12.57
N PHE A 144 -1.56 12.09 -11.27
CA PHE A 144 -1.81 13.34 -10.55
C PHE A 144 -0.83 14.46 -10.97
N ASN A 145 0.34 14.11 -11.49
CA ASN A 145 1.38 15.06 -11.90
C ASN A 145 1.30 15.47 -13.38
N GLY A 146 0.26 15.07 -14.13
CA GLY A 146 0.12 15.45 -15.55
C GLY A 146 1.24 14.93 -16.45
N ILE A 147 2.07 14.00 -15.98
CA ILE A 147 3.08 13.33 -16.78
C ILE A 147 2.41 12.11 -17.40
N VAL A 148 1.68 12.36 -18.49
CA VAL A 148 1.47 11.34 -19.51
C VAL A 148 2.87 11.02 -20.07
N ALA A 149 3.25 9.74 -20.02
CA ALA A 149 4.47 9.24 -20.63
C ALA A 149 4.52 9.58 -22.14
#